data_AF-A0A949XTJ8-F1
#
_entry.id   AF-A0A949XTJ8-F1
#
_cell.length_a   1.000
_cell.length_b   1.000
_cell.length_c   1.000
_cell.angle_alpha   90.00
_cell.angle_beta   90.00
_cell.angle_gamma   90.00
#
_symmetry.space_group_name_H-M   'P 1'
#
loop_
_entity.id
_entity.type
_entity.pdbx_description
1 polymer ?
#
loop_
_entity_poly.entity_id
_entity_poly.type
_entity_poly.pdbx_seq_one_letter_code
_entity_poly.pdbx_strand_id
1 'polypeptide(L)'
;MTQHIAEKLVAANDIDAALEQSLTTLWDAKVYSWDNSRYPFNEWMLGRVRGMGYDLNDLSSLHEVVPLKETFTVTKQLCADTNLPEFRRLLNRFVREVVVPQGQLRLPVGVQRFMNVHIMLPTAPELFFPFHTGLLYGHGIASRSIWLPFVDVTADEDRSRSMQILPIKKSRELIQYAIDNRLSMEEMTEVFGKESFQIKAKPGSGCFFTQENIHGSGRPNTTGRTRVSMDFRIAEGIYGDYLGRKIPAGYFHLIPDTEEEEDLLAAQPPRAKAFANGKPNIFYVANNTSSTYGIPVHLQRYMLVDYCKKKNLEFDYELFDLEDMVHLPTLWHLVEKRNCNIVMYSIFALPEEEDVRNRMLETAVKRGSVIHFVNEDLQLTNGEDLKGIKKYLDFSKYGKSRLPIGLPLTSSSKLYFDKWSASLA
;
A
#
# COMPACT_ATOMS: atom_id res chain seq x y z
N MET A 1 -30.89 1.03 30.04
CA MET A 1 -29.68 1.46 29.29
C MET A 1 -29.70 0.68 27.97
N THR A 2 -30.65 1.08 27.14
CA THR A 2 -31.48 0.18 26.34
C THR A 2 -31.52 0.75 24.92
N GLN A 3 -31.39 -0.13 23.92
CA GLN A 3 -31.65 0.13 22.50
C GLN A 3 -30.68 1.06 21.73
N HIS A 4 -30.01 2.02 22.36
CA HIS A 4 -29.13 2.97 21.64
C HIS A 4 -27.69 2.47 21.34
N ILE A 5 -27.30 1.31 21.87
CA ILE A 5 -25.96 0.71 21.65
C ILE A 5 -25.97 -0.29 20.48
N ALA A 6 -27.14 -0.84 20.12
CA ALA A 6 -27.28 -1.70 18.93
C ALA A 6 -27.22 -0.92 17.61
N GLU A 7 -27.52 0.39 17.64
CA GLU A 7 -27.62 1.24 16.44
C GLU A 7 -26.31 1.95 16.03
N LYS A 8 -25.20 1.76 16.77
CA LYS A 8 -23.92 2.45 16.48
C LYS A 8 -22.65 1.60 16.62
N LEU A 9 -22.80 0.29 16.45
CA LEU A 9 -21.75 -0.55 15.86
C LEU A 9 -21.78 -0.22 14.35
N VAL A 10 -20.64 0.07 13.73
CA VAL A 10 -20.58 0.27 12.27
C VAL A 10 -21.13 -1.00 11.63
N ALA A 11 -22.39 -0.95 11.24
CA ALA A 11 -23.10 -2.11 10.76
C ALA A 11 -22.48 -2.48 9.42
N ALA A 12 -22.38 -3.78 9.17
CA ALA A 12 -22.19 -4.35 7.84
C ALA A 12 -23.17 -3.80 6.77
N ASN A 13 -24.17 -2.99 7.16
CA ASN A 13 -25.11 -2.28 6.31
C ASN A 13 -24.55 -0.98 5.67
N ASP A 14 -23.35 -0.52 6.03
CA ASP A 14 -22.72 0.71 5.51
C ASP A 14 -21.56 0.42 4.51
N ILE A 15 -21.31 -0.86 4.20
CA ILE A 15 -20.48 -1.23 3.05
C ILE A 15 -21.38 -1.10 1.82
N ASP A 16 -20.92 -0.33 0.83
CA ASP A 16 -21.56 -0.28 -0.49
C ASP A 16 -21.88 -1.71 -0.94
N ALA A 17 -23.16 -2.01 -1.18
CA ALA A 17 -23.59 -3.34 -1.57
C ALA A 17 -22.84 -3.86 -2.81
N ALA A 18 -22.42 -2.95 -3.70
CA ALA A 18 -21.58 -3.28 -4.84
C ALA A 18 -20.15 -3.68 -4.42
N LEU A 19 -19.57 -3.02 -3.40
CA LEU A 19 -18.28 -3.41 -2.84
C LEU A 19 -18.37 -4.79 -2.18
N GLU A 20 -19.36 -5.01 -1.30
CA GLU A 20 -19.54 -6.31 -0.63
C GLU A 20 -19.76 -7.44 -1.65
N GLN A 21 -20.58 -7.20 -2.67
CA GLN A 21 -20.77 -8.15 -3.77
C GLN A 21 -19.45 -8.43 -4.50
N SER A 22 -18.68 -7.39 -4.85
CA SER A 22 -17.36 -7.55 -5.50
C SER A 22 -16.42 -8.40 -4.64
N LEU A 23 -16.31 -8.08 -3.35
CA LEU A 23 -15.42 -8.77 -2.40
C LEU A 23 -15.75 -10.26 -2.25
N THR A 24 -17.03 -10.59 -2.12
CA THR A 24 -17.49 -11.96 -1.84
C THR A 24 -17.62 -12.85 -3.08
N THR A 25 -17.67 -12.28 -4.29
CA THR A 25 -17.89 -13.06 -5.52
C THR A 25 -16.64 -13.19 -6.39
N LEU A 26 -15.92 -12.09 -6.62
CA LEU A 26 -14.77 -12.03 -7.54
C LEU A 26 -13.43 -12.10 -6.81
N TRP A 27 -13.42 -11.72 -5.53
CA TRP A 27 -12.20 -11.56 -4.75
C TRP A 27 -12.16 -12.45 -3.51
N ASP A 28 -12.99 -13.48 -3.42
CA ASP A 28 -12.93 -14.44 -2.31
C ASP A 28 -12.09 -15.66 -2.69
N ALA A 29 -10.77 -15.53 -2.52
CA ALA A 29 -9.77 -16.57 -2.81
C ALA A 29 -9.91 -17.19 -4.21
N LYS A 30 -10.18 -16.37 -5.23
CA LYS A 30 -10.42 -16.81 -6.60
C LYS A 30 -9.12 -16.98 -7.36
N VAL A 31 -8.91 -18.15 -7.96
CA VAL A 31 -7.76 -18.38 -8.84
C VAL A 31 -8.15 -18.02 -10.27
N TYR A 32 -7.44 -17.06 -10.83
CA TYR A 32 -7.54 -16.71 -12.24
C TYR A 32 -6.28 -17.12 -12.99
N SER A 33 -6.43 -17.36 -14.29
CA SER A 33 -5.32 -17.69 -15.20
C SER A 33 -5.25 -16.70 -16.35
N TRP A 34 -4.06 -16.53 -16.92
CA TRP A 34 -3.75 -15.71 -18.07
C TRP A 34 -2.62 -16.35 -18.88
N ASP A 35 -2.37 -15.79 -20.06
CA ASP A 35 -1.23 -16.18 -20.88
C ASP A 35 0.09 -15.72 -20.26
N ASN A 36 0.85 -16.65 -19.69
CA ASN A 36 2.14 -16.36 -19.07
C ASN A 36 3.17 -15.80 -20.07
N SER A 37 3.05 -16.11 -21.36
CA SER A 37 3.98 -15.59 -22.37
C SER A 37 3.84 -14.08 -22.55
N ARG A 38 2.65 -13.52 -22.27
CA ARG A 38 2.37 -12.09 -22.30
C ARG A 38 2.81 -11.38 -21.01
N TYR A 39 2.74 -12.09 -19.89
CA TYR A 39 3.05 -11.57 -18.56
C TYR A 39 4.02 -12.48 -17.78
N PRO A 40 5.28 -12.62 -18.25
CA PRO A 40 6.21 -13.61 -17.73
C PRO A 40 6.93 -13.14 -16.46
N PHE A 41 6.16 -12.82 -15.40
CA PHE A 41 6.73 -12.31 -14.14
C PHE A 41 7.74 -13.28 -13.52
N ASN A 42 7.52 -14.59 -13.67
CA ASN A 42 8.42 -15.63 -13.18
C ASN A 42 9.78 -15.57 -13.89
N GLU A 43 9.80 -15.43 -15.22
CA GLU A 43 11.03 -15.33 -16.01
C GLU A 43 11.76 -14.02 -15.73
N TRP A 44 11.01 -12.92 -15.58
CA TRP A 44 11.61 -11.65 -15.21
C TRP A 44 12.33 -11.75 -13.87
N MET A 45 11.68 -12.35 -12.86
CA MET A 45 12.27 -12.56 -11.53
C MET A 45 13.47 -13.50 -11.57
N LEU A 46 13.40 -14.60 -12.32
CA LEU A 46 14.52 -15.50 -12.54
C LEU A 46 15.71 -14.76 -13.18
N GLY A 47 15.45 -13.90 -14.17
CA GLY A 47 16.46 -13.05 -14.79
C GLY A 47 17.13 -12.09 -13.79
N ARG A 48 16.38 -11.52 -12.85
CA ARG A 48 16.94 -10.69 -11.77
C ARG A 48 17.86 -11.49 -10.86
N VAL A 49 17.44 -12.67 -10.41
CA VAL A 49 18.26 -13.54 -9.55
C VAL A 49 19.56 -13.96 -10.27
N ARG A 50 19.49 -14.32 -11.55
CA ARG A 50 20.67 -14.59 -12.39
C ARG A 50 21.58 -13.37 -12.52
N GLY A 51 21.01 -12.20 -12.72
CA GLY A 51 21.74 -10.93 -12.79
C GLY A 51 22.49 -10.57 -11.49
N MET A 52 22.11 -11.17 -10.36
CA MET A 52 22.83 -11.07 -9.08
C MET A 52 24.00 -12.05 -8.95
N GLY A 53 24.24 -12.91 -9.96
CA GLY A 53 25.34 -13.87 -10.00
C GLY A 53 24.98 -15.30 -9.56
N TYR A 54 23.70 -15.59 -9.34
CA TYR A 54 23.24 -16.94 -8.97
C TYR A 54 22.80 -17.72 -10.21
N ASP A 55 23.50 -18.82 -10.51
CA ASP A 55 23.17 -19.67 -11.64
C ASP A 55 22.10 -20.70 -11.26
N LEU A 56 20.89 -20.54 -11.80
CA LEU A 56 19.78 -21.47 -11.61
C LEU A 56 18.87 -21.50 -12.83
N ASN A 57 18.24 -22.65 -13.08
CA ASN A 57 17.29 -22.84 -14.18
C ASN A 57 15.85 -22.53 -13.80
N ASP A 58 15.53 -22.69 -12.52
CA ASP A 58 14.19 -22.56 -12.00
C ASP A 58 14.21 -22.03 -10.55
N LEU A 59 13.25 -21.19 -10.21
CA LEU A 59 13.17 -20.55 -8.90
C LEU A 59 12.86 -21.54 -7.76
N SER A 60 12.37 -22.76 -8.05
CA SER A 60 12.14 -23.77 -7.00
C SER A 60 13.43 -24.36 -6.44
N SER A 61 14.55 -24.22 -7.14
CA SER A 61 15.90 -24.62 -6.69
C SER A 61 16.71 -23.46 -6.12
N LEU A 62 16.11 -22.30 -5.86
CA LEU A 62 16.83 -21.12 -5.34
C LEU A 62 17.65 -21.42 -4.07
N HIS A 63 17.11 -22.22 -3.16
CA HIS A 63 17.78 -22.66 -1.93
C HIS A 63 19.09 -23.44 -2.14
N GLU A 64 19.33 -23.98 -3.34
CA GLU A 64 20.54 -24.74 -3.65
C GLU A 64 21.73 -23.81 -3.98
N VAL A 65 21.43 -22.60 -4.45
CA VAL A 65 22.45 -21.67 -5.00
C VAL A 65 22.56 -20.36 -4.25
N VAL A 66 21.49 -19.90 -3.59
CA VAL A 66 21.49 -18.70 -2.75
C VAL A 66 21.76 -19.10 -1.29
N PRO A 67 22.87 -18.68 -0.67
CA PRO A 67 23.13 -18.95 0.73
C PRO A 67 22.05 -18.36 1.63
N LEU A 68 21.69 -19.06 2.71
CA LEU A 68 20.65 -18.63 3.65
C LEU A 68 20.85 -17.19 4.14
N LYS A 69 22.10 -16.83 4.50
CA LYS A 69 22.47 -15.48 4.98
C LYS A 69 22.24 -14.36 3.95
N GLU A 70 22.15 -14.69 2.66
CA GLU A 70 21.97 -13.73 1.55
C GLU A 70 20.52 -13.65 1.09
N THR A 71 19.67 -14.61 1.49
CA THR A 71 18.27 -14.71 1.06
C THR A 71 17.47 -13.44 1.37
N PHE A 72 17.69 -12.83 2.53
CA PHE A 72 17.01 -11.57 2.88
C PHE A 72 17.43 -10.41 1.97
N THR A 73 18.73 -10.29 1.69
CA THR A 73 19.26 -9.28 0.77
C THR A 73 18.71 -9.46 -0.64
N VAL A 74 18.70 -10.68 -1.15
CA VAL A 74 18.09 -11.02 -2.45
C VAL A 74 16.61 -10.64 -2.45
N THR A 75 15.86 -11.01 -1.42
CA THR A 75 14.43 -10.66 -1.31
C THR A 75 14.22 -9.15 -1.35
N LYS A 76 15.01 -8.38 -0.60
CA LYS A 76 14.91 -6.91 -0.58
C LYS A 76 15.26 -6.28 -1.91
N GLN A 77 16.26 -6.80 -2.60
CA GLN A 77 16.62 -6.34 -3.93
C GLN A 77 15.50 -6.63 -4.93
N LEU A 78 14.90 -7.83 -4.91
CA LEU A 78 13.76 -8.16 -5.78
C LEU A 78 12.56 -7.25 -5.52
N CYS A 79 12.23 -6.96 -4.25
CA CYS A 79 11.19 -5.98 -3.92
C CYS A 79 11.50 -4.59 -4.49
N ALA A 80 12.75 -4.12 -4.37
CA ALA A 80 13.19 -2.84 -4.90
C ALA A 80 13.14 -2.81 -6.44
N ASP A 81 13.57 -3.88 -7.10
CA ASP A 81 13.58 -4.03 -8.55
C ASP A 81 12.16 -3.98 -9.14
N THR A 82 11.11 -4.32 -8.38
CA THR A 82 9.71 -4.14 -8.84
C THR A 82 9.33 -2.68 -9.06
N ASN A 83 10.17 -1.73 -8.66
CA ASN A 83 10.01 -0.31 -8.96
C ASN A 83 10.72 0.15 -10.24
N LEU A 84 11.44 -0.74 -10.93
CA LEU A 84 12.08 -0.42 -12.20
C LEU A 84 11.02 -0.11 -13.29
N PRO A 85 11.27 0.87 -14.18
CA PRO A 85 10.28 1.30 -15.17
C PRO A 85 9.72 0.16 -16.04
N GLU A 86 10.56 -0.77 -16.47
CA GLU A 86 10.17 -1.90 -17.30
C GLU A 86 9.22 -2.86 -16.58
N PHE A 87 9.45 -3.11 -15.28
CA PHE A 87 8.55 -3.94 -14.47
C PHE A 87 7.23 -3.23 -14.21
N ARG A 88 7.28 -1.92 -13.93
CA ARG A 88 6.08 -1.10 -13.71
C ARG A 88 5.19 -1.09 -14.93
N ARG A 89 5.74 -0.91 -16.12
CA ARG A 89 4.99 -0.98 -17.38
C ARG A 89 4.36 -2.35 -17.60
N LEU A 90 5.12 -3.43 -17.36
CA LEU A 90 4.60 -4.79 -17.44
C LEU A 90 3.42 -5.01 -16.47
N LEU A 91 3.58 -4.56 -15.22
CA LEU A 91 2.56 -4.67 -14.18
C LEU A 91 1.32 -3.82 -14.49
N ASN A 92 1.50 -2.57 -14.94
CA ASN A 92 0.39 -1.67 -15.27
C ASN A 92 -0.44 -2.25 -16.42
N ARG A 93 0.23 -2.77 -17.46
CA ARG A 93 -0.45 -3.48 -18.56
C ARG A 93 -1.19 -4.72 -18.05
N PHE A 94 -0.54 -5.55 -17.23
CA PHE A 94 -1.19 -6.71 -16.60
C PHE A 94 -2.43 -6.31 -15.80
N VAL A 95 -2.34 -5.23 -15.02
CA VAL A 95 -3.46 -4.74 -14.23
C VAL A 95 -4.61 -4.30 -15.13
N ARG A 96 -4.35 -3.50 -16.16
CA ARG A 96 -5.40 -3.01 -17.09
C ARG A 96 -6.06 -4.14 -17.88
N GLU A 97 -5.28 -5.11 -18.36
CA GLU A 97 -5.79 -6.12 -19.29
C GLU A 97 -6.29 -7.41 -18.61
N VAL A 98 -5.80 -7.72 -17.41
CA VAL A 98 -6.14 -8.96 -16.70
C VAL A 98 -6.90 -8.64 -15.43
N VAL A 99 -6.30 -7.87 -14.51
CA VAL A 99 -6.86 -7.66 -13.17
C VAL A 99 -8.16 -6.86 -13.21
N VAL A 100 -8.19 -5.76 -13.96
CA VAL A 100 -9.37 -4.89 -14.06
C VAL A 100 -10.56 -5.66 -14.65
N PRO A 101 -10.45 -6.39 -15.78
CA PRO A 101 -11.55 -7.20 -16.31
C PRO A 101 -11.96 -8.34 -15.39
N GLN A 102 -11.00 -9.12 -14.86
CA GLN A 102 -11.32 -10.30 -14.03
C GLN A 102 -11.94 -9.92 -12.68
N GLY A 103 -11.43 -8.85 -12.07
CA GLY A 103 -11.91 -8.31 -10.81
C GLY A 103 -13.06 -7.32 -10.93
N GLN A 104 -13.50 -7.02 -12.16
CA GLN A 104 -14.53 -6.02 -12.51
C GLN A 104 -14.30 -4.67 -11.84
N LEU A 105 -13.06 -4.20 -11.84
CA LEU A 105 -12.67 -2.93 -11.22
C LEU A 105 -12.99 -1.74 -12.13
N ARG A 106 -13.21 -0.57 -11.52
CA ARG A 106 -13.41 0.70 -12.21
C ARG A 106 -12.17 1.58 -12.13
N LEU A 107 -11.78 2.11 -13.27
CA LEU A 107 -10.75 3.15 -13.34
C LEU A 107 -11.26 4.47 -12.71
N PRO A 108 -10.38 5.29 -12.13
CA PRO A 108 -8.93 5.06 -11.99
C PRO A 108 -8.63 4.00 -10.91
N VAL A 109 -7.54 3.25 -11.10
CA VAL A 109 -7.03 2.28 -10.12
C VAL A 109 -5.65 2.65 -9.60
N GLY A 110 -5.44 2.42 -8.30
CA GLY A 110 -4.16 2.54 -7.64
C GLY A 110 -3.53 1.18 -7.42
N VAL A 111 -2.24 1.03 -7.74
CA VAL A 111 -1.44 -0.19 -7.54
C VAL A 111 -0.36 0.10 -6.51
N GLN A 112 -0.10 -0.85 -5.61
CA GLN A 112 0.94 -0.72 -4.59
C GLN A 112 2.26 -0.23 -5.22
N ARG A 113 2.95 0.73 -4.59
CA ARG A 113 4.34 1.04 -4.92
C ARG A 113 5.18 -0.08 -4.28
N PHE A 114 6.23 -0.68 -4.83
CA PHE A 114 6.97 -1.78 -4.16
C PHE A 114 6.11 -3.01 -3.87
N MET A 115 6.21 -3.99 -4.78
CA MET A 115 5.58 -5.28 -4.58
C MET A 115 6.29 -6.05 -3.46
N ASN A 116 5.57 -6.94 -2.78
CA ASN A 116 6.19 -7.82 -1.81
C ASN A 116 6.58 -9.12 -2.51
N VAL A 117 7.89 -9.38 -2.59
CA VAL A 117 8.42 -10.68 -3.01
C VAL A 117 8.70 -11.51 -1.76
N HIS A 118 8.28 -12.77 -1.81
CA HIS A 118 8.41 -13.72 -0.72
C HIS A 118 9.15 -14.97 -1.18
N ILE A 119 10.21 -15.31 -0.47
CA ILE A 119 11.00 -16.53 -0.66
C ILE A 119 10.77 -17.41 0.57
N MET A 120 10.25 -18.62 0.35
CA MET A 120 10.01 -19.62 1.39
C MET A 120 10.91 -20.83 1.15
N LEU A 121 11.97 -20.93 1.92
CA LEU A 121 12.99 -21.97 1.76
C LEU A 121 12.58 -23.27 2.47
N PRO A 122 12.90 -24.44 1.91
CA PRO A 122 12.75 -25.72 2.61
C PRO A 122 13.83 -25.91 3.70
N THR A 123 14.93 -25.18 3.63
CA THR A 123 16.07 -25.26 4.55
C THR A 123 15.95 -24.36 5.79
N ALA A 124 14.92 -23.51 5.84
CA ALA A 124 14.62 -22.60 6.95
C ALA A 124 13.13 -22.72 7.35
N PRO A 125 12.70 -23.89 7.86
CA PRO A 125 11.30 -24.20 8.15
C PRO A 125 10.64 -23.22 9.15
N GLU A 126 11.42 -22.58 10.00
CA GLU A 126 10.99 -21.56 10.97
C GLU A 126 10.60 -20.23 10.31
N LEU A 127 11.07 -19.95 9.09
CA LEU A 127 10.80 -18.73 8.35
C LEU A 127 9.55 -18.87 7.47
N PHE A 128 8.42 -19.12 8.13
CA PHE A 128 7.11 -19.19 7.47
C PHE A 128 6.25 -17.96 7.81
N PHE A 129 5.22 -17.70 7.01
CA PHE A 129 4.29 -16.60 7.22
C PHE A 129 3.10 -17.09 8.05
N PRO A 130 2.93 -16.62 9.30
CA PRO A 130 1.77 -16.94 10.12
C PRO A 130 0.48 -16.50 9.44
N PHE A 131 -0.63 -17.13 9.83
CA PHE A 131 -1.93 -16.70 9.35
C PHE A 131 -2.27 -15.31 9.87
N HIS A 132 -2.77 -14.48 8.96
CA HIS A 132 -3.18 -13.11 9.24
C HIS A 132 -4.21 -12.66 8.21
N THR A 133 -4.75 -11.47 8.43
CA THR A 133 -5.62 -10.78 7.48
C THR A 133 -5.05 -9.39 7.24
N GLY A 134 -5.23 -8.83 6.04
CA GLY A 134 -4.68 -7.52 5.67
C GLY A 134 -5.22 -6.40 6.56
N LEU A 135 -6.45 -6.55 7.06
CA LEU A 135 -7.06 -5.60 7.99
C LEU A 135 -6.23 -5.40 9.28
N LEU A 136 -5.60 -6.46 9.80
CA LEU A 136 -4.76 -6.38 11.02
C LEU A 136 -3.47 -5.57 10.79
N TYR A 137 -3.04 -5.41 9.54
CA TYR A 137 -1.89 -4.57 9.15
C TYR A 137 -2.30 -3.17 8.68
N GLY A 138 -3.54 -2.77 8.95
CA GLY A 138 -4.06 -1.44 8.67
C GLY A 138 -4.42 -1.21 7.20
N HIS A 139 -4.58 -2.26 6.40
CA HIS A 139 -5.25 -2.11 5.12
C HIS A 139 -6.75 -1.89 5.34
N GLY A 140 -7.39 -1.13 4.46
CA GLY A 140 -8.85 -0.99 4.46
C GLY A 140 -9.53 -2.06 3.60
N ILE A 141 -10.83 -2.23 3.82
CA ILE A 141 -11.67 -3.26 3.19
C ILE A 141 -11.70 -3.17 1.65
N ALA A 142 -11.51 -1.98 1.07
CA ALA A 142 -11.55 -1.79 -0.38
C ALA A 142 -10.20 -2.04 -1.07
N SER A 143 -9.12 -2.20 -0.31
CA SER A 143 -7.87 -2.72 -0.84
C SER A 143 -8.07 -4.18 -1.21
N ARG A 144 -7.50 -4.63 -2.31
CA ARG A 144 -7.57 -6.04 -2.73
C ARG A 144 -6.18 -6.55 -3.04
N SER A 145 -5.96 -7.83 -2.83
CA SER A 145 -4.64 -8.45 -2.95
C SER A 145 -4.62 -9.46 -4.10
N ILE A 146 -3.49 -9.51 -4.78
CA ILE A 146 -3.22 -10.49 -5.83
C ILE A 146 -1.94 -11.20 -5.44
N TRP A 147 -1.99 -12.52 -5.34
CA TRP A 147 -0.83 -13.36 -5.05
C TRP A 147 -0.48 -14.22 -6.26
N LEU A 148 0.79 -14.16 -6.65
CA LEU A 148 1.35 -14.75 -7.85
C LEU A 148 2.50 -15.69 -7.46
N PRO A 149 2.37 -17.02 -7.60
CA PRO A 149 3.52 -17.90 -7.46
C PRO A 149 4.36 -17.88 -8.75
N PHE A 150 5.69 -17.82 -8.59
CA PHE A 150 6.63 -17.92 -9.71
C PHE A 150 7.15 -19.34 -9.93
N VAL A 151 6.60 -20.30 -9.19
CA VAL A 151 6.85 -21.73 -9.30
C VAL A 151 5.51 -22.46 -9.26
N ASP A 152 5.42 -23.67 -9.81
CA ASP A 152 4.20 -24.48 -9.72
C ASP A 152 3.99 -24.95 -8.28
N VAL A 153 2.81 -24.70 -7.72
CA VAL A 153 2.37 -25.19 -6.41
C VAL A 153 0.96 -25.82 -6.47
N THR A 154 0.62 -26.40 -7.62
CA THR A 154 -0.68 -27.03 -7.86
C THR A 154 -0.80 -28.43 -7.27
N ALA A 155 0.32 -29.12 -7.07
CA ALA A 155 0.37 -30.48 -6.56
C ALA A 155 0.03 -30.53 -5.06
N ASP A 156 -0.57 -31.63 -4.60
CA ASP A 156 -1.01 -31.77 -3.19
C ASP A 156 0.18 -31.84 -2.24
N GLU A 157 1.30 -32.42 -2.67
CA GLU A 157 2.57 -32.42 -1.94
C GLU A 157 3.14 -31.01 -1.76
N ASP A 158 2.72 -30.04 -2.59
CA ASP A 158 3.17 -28.65 -2.50
C ASP A 158 2.39 -27.80 -1.50
N ARG A 159 1.45 -28.42 -0.77
CA ARG A 159 0.62 -27.73 0.22
C ARG A 159 1.43 -26.91 1.21
N SER A 160 2.56 -27.43 1.70
CA SER A 160 3.34 -26.75 2.73
C SER A 160 4.17 -25.58 2.19
N ARG A 161 4.40 -25.50 0.88
CA ARG A 161 5.04 -24.35 0.25
C ARG A 161 4.06 -23.35 -0.37
N SER A 162 2.83 -23.75 -0.69
CA SER A 162 1.81 -22.84 -1.23
C SER A 162 1.25 -21.87 -0.19
N MET A 163 0.63 -20.77 -0.63
CA MET A 163 -0.23 -19.96 0.22
C MET A 163 -1.47 -20.78 0.62
N GLN A 164 -1.79 -20.74 1.90
CA GLN A 164 -3.02 -21.25 2.48
C GLN A 164 -3.97 -20.07 2.75
N ILE A 165 -5.26 -20.27 2.53
CA ILE A 165 -6.26 -19.21 2.66
C ILE A 165 -7.59 -19.77 3.16
N LEU A 166 -8.41 -18.90 3.75
CA LEU A 166 -9.78 -19.19 4.14
C LEU A 166 -10.76 -18.30 3.36
N PRO A 167 -11.98 -18.77 3.06
CA PRO A 167 -13.01 -17.91 2.48
C PRO A 167 -13.38 -16.76 3.41
N ILE A 168 -13.91 -15.68 2.86
CA ILE A 168 -14.19 -14.43 3.59
C ILE A 168 -15.14 -14.64 4.78
N LYS A 169 -16.21 -15.43 4.59
CA LYS A 169 -17.19 -15.70 5.65
C LYS A 169 -16.53 -16.34 6.87
N LYS A 170 -15.77 -17.41 6.65
CA LYS A 170 -15.05 -18.11 7.72
C LYS A 170 -13.95 -17.25 8.31
N SER A 171 -13.30 -16.43 7.49
CA SER A 171 -12.30 -15.47 7.94
C SER A 171 -12.88 -14.46 8.94
N ARG A 172 -14.04 -13.87 8.63
CA ARG A 172 -14.75 -12.94 9.52
C ARG A 172 -15.11 -13.62 10.85
N GLU A 173 -15.66 -14.83 10.81
CA GLU A 173 -16.00 -15.62 12.01
C GLU A 173 -14.77 -15.87 12.89
N LEU A 174 -13.67 -16.35 12.30
CA LEU A 174 -12.47 -16.73 13.04
C LEU A 174 -11.65 -15.53 13.54
N ILE A 175 -11.62 -14.41 12.81
CA ILE A 175 -11.02 -13.17 13.31
C ILE A 175 -11.79 -12.66 14.52
N GLN A 176 -13.13 -12.66 14.46
CA GLN A 176 -13.95 -12.25 15.61
C GLN A 176 -13.67 -13.16 16.81
N TYR A 177 -13.66 -14.48 16.61
CA TYR A 177 -13.30 -15.44 17.64
C TYR A 177 -11.90 -15.17 18.23
N ALA A 178 -10.91 -14.89 17.38
CA ALA A 178 -9.56 -14.62 17.83
C ALA A 178 -9.45 -13.35 18.68
N ILE A 179 -10.18 -12.29 18.31
CA ILE A 179 -10.24 -11.04 19.06
C ILE A 179 -10.95 -11.25 20.41
N ASP A 180 -12.11 -11.90 20.41
CA ASP A 180 -12.93 -12.11 21.60
C ASP A 180 -12.21 -12.98 22.64
N ASN A 181 -11.42 -13.95 22.18
CA ASN A 181 -10.67 -14.87 23.04
C ASN A 181 -9.21 -14.46 23.23
N ARG A 182 -8.77 -13.34 22.63
CA ARG A 182 -7.39 -12.82 22.72
C ARG A 182 -6.33 -13.86 22.37
N LEU A 183 -6.56 -14.60 21.29
CA LEU A 183 -5.66 -15.67 20.88
C LEU A 183 -4.26 -15.14 20.56
N SER A 184 -3.25 -15.91 20.94
CA SER A 184 -1.87 -15.74 20.52
C SER A 184 -1.67 -16.08 19.04
N MET A 185 -0.50 -15.72 18.48
CA MET A 185 -0.16 -16.08 17.10
C MET A 185 -0.11 -17.60 16.86
N GLU A 186 0.31 -18.37 17.87
CA GLU A 186 0.38 -19.83 17.80
C GLU A 186 -1.03 -20.43 17.77
N GLU A 187 -1.90 -20.01 18.70
CA GLU A 187 -3.30 -20.44 18.74
C GLU A 187 -4.06 -20.04 17.46
N MET A 188 -3.86 -18.81 16.97
CA MET A 188 -4.41 -18.38 15.68
C MET A 188 -3.91 -19.25 14.53
N THR A 189 -2.61 -19.57 14.50
CA THR A 189 -2.05 -20.41 13.44
C THR A 189 -2.67 -21.80 13.44
N GLU A 190 -2.88 -22.39 14.61
CA GLU A 190 -3.53 -23.69 14.75
C GLU A 190 -5.02 -23.64 14.35
N VAL A 191 -5.79 -22.70 14.91
CA VAL A 191 -7.23 -22.57 14.67
C VAL A 191 -7.51 -22.25 13.21
N PHE A 192 -6.80 -21.29 12.63
CA PHE A 192 -6.99 -20.89 11.24
C PHE A 192 -6.47 -21.97 10.29
N GLY A 193 -5.36 -22.62 10.64
CA GLY A 193 -4.75 -23.69 9.84
C GLY A 193 -5.68 -24.87 9.59
N LYS A 194 -6.50 -25.25 10.58
CA LYS A 194 -7.50 -26.34 10.48
C LYS A 194 -8.54 -26.12 9.37
N GLU A 195 -8.88 -24.87 9.11
CA GLU A 195 -9.95 -24.47 8.18
C GLU A 195 -9.39 -23.96 6.84
N SER A 196 -8.07 -23.76 6.76
CA SER A 196 -7.38 -23.27 5.58
C SER A 196 -7.29 -24.31 4.46
N PHE A 197 -7.28 -23.85 3.21
CA PHE A 197 -7.01 -24.67 2.05
C PHE A 197 -5.86 -24.11 1.22
N GLN A 198 -5.23 -24.99 0.45
CA GLN A 198 -4.14 -24.64 -0.47
C GLN A 198 -4.66 -23.88 -1.67
N ILE A 199 -4.02 -22.76 -1.99
CA ILE A 199 -4.12 -22.19 -3.33
C ILE A 199 -3.32 -23.06 -4.30
N LYS A 200 -3.99 -23.57 -5.32
CA LYS A 200 -3.38 -24.31 -6.43
C LYS A 200 -3.17 -23.36 -7.60
N ALA A 201 -1.94 -22.87 -7.76
CA ALA A 201 -1.58 -21.93 -8.81
C ALA A 201 -0.13 -22.18 -9.28
N LYS A 202 0.19 -21.67 -10.46
CA LYS A 202 1.49 -21.80 -11.13
C LYS A 202 1.77 -20.53 -11.94
N PRO A 203 2.96 -20.36 -12.55
CA PRO A 203 3.19 -19.25 -13.46
C PRO A 203 2.10 -19.15 -14.54
N GLY A 204 1.55 -17.95 -14.73
CA GLY A 204 0.35 -17.72 -15.54
C GLY A 204 -0.97 -17.84 -14.79
N SER A 205 -0.97 -18.05 -13.47
CA SER A 205 -2.16 -18.01 -12.64
C SER A 205 -1.89 -17.40 -11.26
N GLY A 206 -2.94 -16.95 -10.58
CA GLY A 206 -2.79 -16.27 -9.29
C GLY A 206 -4.10 -16.18 -8.52
N CYS A 207 -3.99 -15.94 -7.23
CA CYS A 207 -5.12 -15.82 -6.32
C CYS A 207 -5.49 -14.35 -6.11
N PHE A 208 -6.75 -14.01 -6.38
CA PHE A 208 -7.37 -12.73 -6.12
C PHE A 208 -8.15 -12.86 -4.82
N PHE A 209 -7.74 -12.08 -3.82
CA PHE A 209 -8.31 -12.15 -2.48
C PHE A 209 -8.52 -10.77 -1.86
N THR A 210 -9.38 -10.67 -0.86
CA THR A 210 -9.66 -9.43 -0.13
C THR A 210 -8.65 -9.21 1.01
N GLN A 211 -8.64 -8.01 1.61
CA GLN A 211 -7.91 -7.84 2.87
C GLN A 211 -8.55 -8.57 4.04
N GLU A 212 -9.76 -9.12 3.91
CA GLU A 212 -10.50 -9.81 4.97
C GLU A 212 -10.16 -11.29 5.05
N ASN A 213 -9.76 -11.91 3.93
CA ASN A 213 -9.36 -13.30 3.89
C ASN A 213 -8.18 -13.56 4.84
N ILE A 214 -8.35 -14.53 5.75
CA ILE A 214 -7.23 -15.07 6.51
C ILE A 214 -6.34 -15.85 5.55
N HIS A 215 -5.05 -15.52 5.50
CA HIS A 215 -4.07 -16.14 4.62
C HIS A 215 -2.68 -16.18 5.27
N GLY A 216 -1.81 -17.02 4.73
CA GLY A 216 -0.44 -17.23 5.19
C GLY A 216 0.12 -18.51 4.58
N SER A 217 1.37 -18.87 4.84
CA SER A 217 1.78 -20.27 4.61
C SER A 217 1.27 -21.15 5.74
N GLY A 218 1.19 -20.61 6.96
CA GLY A 218 0.59 -21.25 8.14
C GLY A 218 1.34 -22.47 8.67
N ARG A 219 2.37 -22.91 7.96
CA ARG A 219 3.21 -24.06 8.28
C ARG A 219 4.60 -23.90 7.65
N PRO A 220 5.61 -24.60 8.17
CA PRO A 220 6.92 -24.74 7.54
C PRO A 220 6.87 -25.35 6.13
N ASN A 221 7.78 -24.93 5.25
CA ASN A 221 7.95 -25.56 3.94
C ASN A 221 8.77 -26.85 4.11
N THR A 222 8.15 -27.99 3.81
CA THR A 222 8.74 -29.33 3.96
C THR A 222 8.93 -30.06 2.65
N THR A 223 8.74 -29.37 1.52
CA THR A 223 8.65 -30.01 0.18
C THR A 223 10.00 -30.30 -0.47
N GLY A 224 11.10 -29.86 0.15
CA GLY A 224 12.43 -29.86 -0.48
C GLY A 224 12.57 -28.87 -1.64
N ARG A 225 11.55 -28.05 -1.92
CA ARG A 225 11.54 -27.06 -3.01
C ARG A 225 11.24 -25.67 -2.47
N THR A 226 11.91 -24.65 -2.99
CA THR A 226 11.63 -23.25 -2.67
C THR A 226 10.29 -22.82 -3.26
N ARG A 227 9.55 -21.97 -2.54
CA ARG A 227 8.51 -21.11 -3.16
C ARG A 227 9.07 -19.70 -3.31
N VAL A 228 9.03 -19.18 -4.53
CA VAL A 228 9.13 -17.74 -4.78
C VAL A 228 7.76 -17.26 -5.26
N SER A 229 7.27 -16.19 -4.65
CA SER A 229 5.99 -15.57 -5.02
C SER A 229 6.05 -14.07 -4.85
N MET A 230 5.11 -13.38 -5.47
CA MET A 230 4.87 -11.96 -5.28
C MET A 230 3.42 -11.72 -4.88
N ASP A 231 3.18 -10.79 -3.97
CA ASP A 231 1.86 -10.21 -3.79
C ASP A 231 1.88 -8.68 -3.78
N PHE A 232 0.77 -8.13 -4.25
CA PHE A 232 0.58 -6.69 -4.33
C PHE A 232 -0.88 -6.32 -4.16
N ARG A 233 -1.11 -5.05 -3.82
CA ARG A 233 -2.45 -4.52 -3.58
C ARG A 233 -2.89 -3.61 -4.71
N ILE A 234 -4.20 -3.62 -4.94
CA ILE A 234 -4.91 -2.73 -5.85
C ILE A 234 -6.10 -2.07 -5.13
N ALA A 235 -6.45 -0.86 -5.57
CA ALA A 235 -7.55 -0.07 -5.04
C ALA A 235 -8.27 0.66 -6.19
N GLU A 236 -9.60 0.84 -6.07
CA GLU A 236 -10.39 1.66 -6.99
C GLU A 236 -10.58 3.06 -6.41
N GLY A 237 -10.55 4.08 -7.27
CA GLY A 237 -10.73 5.47 -6.83
C GLY A 237 -12.09 5.73 -6.19
N ILE A 238 -13.13 5.02 -6.63
CA ILE A 238 -14.47 5.15 -6.04
C ILE A 238 -14.53 4.72 -4.57
N TYR A 239 -13.53 3.99 -4.08
CA TYR A 239 -13.42 3.53 -2.70
C TYR A 239 -12.14 4.02 -2.00
N GLY A 240 -11.54 5.12 -2.45
CA GLY A 240 -10.29 5.61 -1.87
C GLY A 240 -10.35 6.04 -0.41
N ASP A 241 -11.55 6.27 0.12
CA ASP A 241 -11.86 6.50 1.54
C ASP A 241 -11.91 5.21 2.38
N TYR A 242 -11.91 4.04 1.74
CA TYR A 242 -11.94 2.72 2.40
C TYR A 242 -10.59 1.99 2.35
N LEU A 243 -9.48 2.72 2.25
CA LEU A 243 -8.12 2.16 2.14
C LEU A 243 -7.38 2.04 3.47
N GLY A 244 -8.00 2.47 4.57
CA GLY A 244 -7.43 2.40 5.91
C GLY A 244 -6.17 3.28 6.03
N ARG A 245 -5.06 2.72 6.51
CA ARG A 245 -3.78 3.44 6.65
C ARG A 245 -2.93 3.41 5.38
N LYS A 246 -3.41 2.79 4.30
CA LYS A 246 -2.67 2.64 3.03
C LYS A 246 -3.04 3.77 2.08
N ILE A 247 -2.56 4.96 2.41
CA ILE A 247 -2.96 6.19 1.74
C ILE A 247 -2.41 6.23 0.29
N PRO A 248 -3.19 6.70 -0.71
CA PRO A 248 -2.72 6.94 -2.07
C PRO A 248 -1.49 7.84 -2.15
N ALA A 249 -0.76 7.79 -3.25
CA ALA A 249 0.56 8.40 -3.51
C ALA A 249 1.71 7.84 -2.65
N GLY A 250 1.50 7.65 -1.34
CA GLY A 250 2.50 7.06 -0.45
C GLY A 250 2.58 5.54 -0.62
N TYR A 251 1.43 4.87 -0.57
CA TYR A 251 1.33 3.42 -0.69
C TYR A 251 0.89 2.97 -2.09
N PHE A 252 -0.10 3.63 -2.69
CA PHE A 252 -0.59 3.34 -4.04
C PHE A 252 -0.08 4.36 -5.06
N HIS A 253 0.40 3.90 -6.20
CA HIS A 253 0.62 4.70 -7.39
C HIS A 253 -0.59 4.55 -8.32
N LEU A 254 -1.14 5.67 -8.81
CA LEU A 254 -2.21 5.61 -9.80
C LEU A 254 -1.62 5.24 -11.14
N ILE A 255 -2.12 4.16 -11.73
CA ILE A 255 -1.65 3.75 -13.05
C ILE A 255 -2.36 4.57 -14.13
N PRO A 256 -1.75 4.73 -15.31
CA PRO A 256 -2.41 5.31 -16.47
C PRO A 256 -3.60 4.45 -16.89
N ASP A 257 -4.68 5.08 -17.32
CA ASP A 257 -5.91 4.40 -17.71
C ASP A 257 -5.76 3.71 -19.08
N THR A 258 -4.86 4.23 -19.94
CA THR A 258 -4.56 3.67 -21.27
C THR A 258 -3.06 3.48 -21.50
N GLU A 259 -2.69 2.71 -22.53
CA GLU A 259 -1.29 2.53 -22.92
C GLU A 259 -0.69 3.82 -23.51
N GLU A 260 -1.50 4.61 -24.23
CA GLU A 260 -1.08 5.90 -24.76
C GLU A 260 -0.74 6.90 -23.63
N GLU A 261 -1.54 6.95 -22.56
CA GLU A 261 -1.23 7.78 -21.39
C GLU A 261 0.08 7.32 -20.73
N GLU A 262 0.31 6.00 -20.65
CA GLU A 262 1.55 5.44 -20.11
C GLU A 262 2.78 5.79 -20.97
N ASP A 263 2.66 5.73 -22.30
CA ASP A 263 3.74 6.10 -23.21
C ASP A 263 4.05 7.60 -23.16
N LEU A 264 3.00 8.44 -23.08
CA LEU A 264 3.18 9.88 -22.90
C LEU A 264 3.92 10.21 -21.60
N LEU A 265 3.58 9.52 -20.50
CA LEU A 265 4.25 9.69 -19.21
C LEU A 265 5.68 9.17 -19.24
N ALA A 266 5.93 8.03 -19.88
CA ALA A 266 7.26 7.44 -20.00
C ALA A 266 8.20 8.26 -20.90
N ALA A 267 7.65 8.97 -21.90
CA ALA A 267 8.40 9.86 -22.78
C ALA A 267 8.76 11.20 -22.11
N GLN A 268 8.17 11.52 -20.94
CA GLN A 268 8.56 12.72 -20.21
C GLN A 268 10.03 12.62 -19.80
N PRO A 269 10.82 13.70 -19.98
CA PRO A 269 12.20 13.69 -19.54
C PRO A 269 12.24 13.39 -18.03
N PRO A 270 13.23 12.62 -17.56
CA PRO A 270 13.48 12.50 -16.13
C PRO A 270 13.50 13.90 -15.54
N ARG A 271 12.77 14.13 -14.46
CA ARG A 271 12.73 15.44 -13.78
C ARG A 271 14.10 15.73 -13.19
N ALA A 272 15.02 16.19 -14.03
CA ALA A 272 16.37 16.54 -13.67
C ALA A 272 16.31 17.81 -12.80
N LYS A 273 16.69 17.68 -11.53
CA LYS A 273 16.94 18.73 -10.53
C LYS A 273 16.20 20.06 -10.79
N ALA A 274 14.87 20.04 -10.84
CA ALA A 274 14.02 21.25 -10.84
C ALA A 274 14.06 22.01 -9.49
N PHE A 275 15.02 21.69 -8.62
CA PHE A 275 15.11 22.16 -7.24
C PHE A 275 16.03 23.38 -7.09
N ALA A 276 16.88 23.63 -8.08
CA ALA A 276 17.82 24.75 -8.06
C ALA A 276 17.17 26.02 -8.63
N ASN A 277 16.16 26.55 -7.94
CA ASN A 277 15.56 27.85 -8.25
C ASN A 277 16.17 29.01 -7.43
N GLY A 278 17.25 28.75 -6.70
CA GLY A 278 17.96 29.73 -5.85
C GLY A 278 17.24 30.10 -4.55
N LYS A 279 16.09 29.48 -4.25
CA LYS A 279 15.36 29.72 -3.01
C LYS A 279 15.80 28.75 -1.91
N PRO A 280 15.84 29.20 -0.64
CA PRO A 280 16.15 28.32 0.48
C PRO A 280 15.03 27.30 0.70
N ASN A 281 15.37 26.10 1.16
CA ASN A 281 14.40 25.09 1.55
C ASN A 281 14.11 25.22 3.06
N ILE A 282 12.83 25.33 3.41
CA ILE A 282 12.37 25.37 4.80
C ILE A 282 11.59 24.09 5.09
N PHE A 283 11.90 23.44 6.20
CA PHE A 283 11.11 22.33 6.71
C PHE A 283 9.81 22.87 7.30
N TYR A 284 8.70 22.29 6.87
CA TYR A 284 7.40 22.52 7.46
C TYR A 284 6.89 21.21 8.07
N VAL A 285 6.61 21.25 9.36
CA VAL A 285 6.07 20.12 10.14
C VAL A 285 4.77 20.53 10.81
N ALA A 286 3.78 19.65 10.79
CA ALA A 286 2.47 19.93 11.36
C ALA A 286 1.73 18.66 11.76
N ASN A 287 0.87 18.79 12.77
CA ASN A 287 -0.02 17.73 13.25
C ASN A 287 -1.50 18.14 13.13
N ASN A 288 -1.81 19.14 12.32
CA ASN A 288 -3.12 19.78 12.31
C ASN A 288 -4.13 19.19 11.30
N THR A 289 -3.79 18.13 10.57
CA THR A 289 -4.72 17.42 9.67
C THR A 289 -5.03 16.03 10.22
N SER A 290 -6.17 15.45 9.82
CA SER A 290 -6.56 14.07 10.17
C SER A 290 -5.48 13.04 9.88
N SER A 291 -4.67 13.27 8.84
CA SER A 291 -3.65 12.33 8.37
C SER A 291 -2.31 12.51 9.08
N THR A 292 -2.04 13.69 9.64
CA THR A 292 -0.78 13.97 10.36
C THR A 292 -0.94 14.05 11.87
N TYR A 293 -2.17 14.13 12.38
CA TYR A 293 -2.46 14.31 13.81
C TYR A 293 -1.75 13.29 14.71
N GLY A 294 -1.82 12.01 14.33
CA GLY A 294 -1.19 10.93 15.09
C GLY A 294 0.31 10.74 14.81
N ILE A 295 0.95 11.62 14.03
CA ILE A 295 2.35 11.46 13.60
C ILE A 295 3.24 12.38 14.43
N PRO A 296 4.12 11.85 15.30
CA PRO A 296 5.06 12.68 16.04
C PRO A 296 5.95 13.51 15.11
N VAL A 297 6.10 14.80 15.43
CA VAL A 297 6.89 15.76 14.63
C VAL A 297 8.34 15.30 14.40
N HIS A 298 8.95 14.57 15.34
CA HIS A 298 10.30 14.05 15.20
C HIS A 298 10.40 12.97 14.10
N LEU A 299 9.35 12.16 13.89
CA LEU A 299 9.31 11.18 12.80
C LEU A 299 9.16 11.86 11.44
N GLN A 300 8.34 12.92 11.37
CA GLN A 300 8.27 13.76 10.17
C GLN A 300 9.66 14.29 9.84
N ARG A 301 10.34 14.91 10.81
CA ARG A 301 11.70 15.45 10.65
C ARG A 301 12.70 14.43 10.14
N TYR A 302 12.72 13.21 10.68
CA TYR A 302 13.63 12.15 10.21
C TYR A 302 13.44 11.87 8.71
N MET A 303 12.18 11.84 8.25
CA MET A 303 11.88 11.64 6.83
C MET A 303 12.30 12.84 5.98
N LEU A 304 12.06 14.08 6.45
CA LEU A 304 12.48 15.28 5.71
C LEU A 304 14.01 15.32 5.54
N VAL A 305 14.76 15.01 6.60
CA VAL A 305 16.24 14.97 6.56
C VAL A 305 16.74 13.89 5.61
N ASP A 306 16.19 12.67 5.69
CA ASP A 306 16.56 11.56 4.81
C ASP A 306 16.26 11.89 3.33
N TYR A 307 15.11 12.50 3.07
CA TYR A 307 14.74 12.98 1.73
C TYR A 307 15.73 14.01 1.19
N CYS A 308 16.05 15.05 1.97
CA CYS A 308 16.99 16.08 1.57
C CYS A 308 18.38 15.51 1.30
N LYS A 309 18.87 14.56 2.12
CA LYS A 309 20.13 13.85 1.87
C LYS A 309 20.10 13.09 0.54
N LYS A 310 19.05 12.30 0.30
CA LYS A 310 18.89 11.51 -0.94
C LYS A 310 18.80 12.38 -2.21
N LYS A 311 18.16 13.54 -2.12
CA LYS A 311 17.98 14.47 -3.24
C LYS A 311 19.08 15.54 -3.31
N ASN A 312 20.06 15.51 -2.40
CA ASN A 312 21.12 16.50 -2.25
C ASN A 312 20.58 17.95 -2.17
N LEU A 313 19.63 18.15 -1.25
CA LEU A 313 19.01 19.44 -0.93
C LEU A 313 19.55 19.97 0.40
N GLU A 314 19.96 21.22 0.41
CA GLU A 314 20.26 21.96 1.64
C GLU A 314 18.96 22.49 2.25
N PHE A 315 18.93 22.69 3.56
CA PHE A 315 17.78 23.27 4.27
C PHE A 315 18.28 24.20 5.38
N ASP A 316 17.57 25.31 5.58
CA ASP A 316 18.06 26.41 6.41
C ASP A 316 17.40 26.42 7.79
N TYR A 317 16.12 26.07 7.83
CA TYR A 317 15.28 26.30 8.99
C TYR A 317 14.10 25.34 9.03
N GLU A 318 13.54 25.16 10.23
CA GLU A 318 12.32 24.38 10.46
C GLU A 318 11.26 25.27 11.11
N LEU A 319 10.04 25.18 10.58
CA LEU A 319 8.86 25.84 11.13
C LEU A 319 7.78 24.81 11.45
N PHE A 320 7.15 25.00 12.60
CA PHE A 320 6.01 24.23 13.05
C PHE A 320 4.76 25.04 12.81
N ASP A 321 3.69 24.38 12.39
CA ASP A 321 2.40 25.01 12.53
C ASP A 321 1.95 25.07 14.00
N LEU A 322 1.00 25.96 14.27
CA LEU A 322 0.47 26.20 15.59
C LEU A 322 -0.57 25.13 15.90
N GLU A 323 -0.42 24.41 17.02
CA GLU A 323 -1.31 23.32 17.45
C GLU A 323 -2.79 23.74 17.34
N ASP A 324 -3.63 22.83 16.86
CA ASP A 324 -5.08 23.00 16.66
C ASP A 324 -5.51 24.08 15.64
N MET A 325 -4.58 24.83 15.05
CA MET A 325 -4.89 25.78 13.97
C MET A 325 -5.01 25.04 12.63
N VAL A 326 -6.15 24.37 12.44
CA VAL A 326 -6.49 23.54 11.24
C VAL A 326 -6.47 24.32 9.91
N HIS A 327 -6.49 25.64 9.96
CA HIS A 327 -6.36 26.51 8.79
C HIS A 327 -4.90 26.78 8.38
N LEU A 328 -3.92 26.21 9.10
CA LEU A 328 -2.49 26.17 8.78
C LEU A 328 -1.84 27.55 8.53
N PRO A 329 -1.90 28.49 9.51
CA PRO A 329 -1.40 29.85 9.33
C PRO A 329 0.10 29.92 9.02
N THR A 330 0.90 29.00 9.57
CA THR A 330 2.35 28.99 9.31
C THR A 330 2.64 28.55 7.88
N LEU A 331 1.90 27.57 7.37
CA LEU A 331 2.01 27.16 5.97
C LEU A 331 1.61 28.28 5.01
N TRP A 332 0.52 29.00 5.30
CA TRP A 332 0.11 30.17 4.53
C TRP A 332 1.19 31.26 4.53
N HIS A 333 1.82 31.53 5.67
CA HIS A 333 2.92 32.50 5.76
C HIS A 333 4.11 32.10 4.87
N LEU A 334 4.47 30.81 4.88
CA LEU A 334 5.52 30.28 4.00
C LEU A 334 5.16 30.46 2.52
N VAL A 335 3.94 30.10 2.14
CA VAL A 335 3.47 30.18 0.74
C VAL A 335 3.32 31.62 0.25
N GLU A 336 2.74 32.52 1.06
CA GLU A 336 2.39 33.88 0.62
C GLU A 336 3.45 34.94 0.88
N LYS A 337 4.26 34.80 1.93
CA LYS A 337 5.11 35.90 2.41
C LYS A 337 6.59 35.58 2.26
N ARG A 338 6.99 34.32 2.40
CA ARG A 338 8.39 33.91 2.25
C ARG A 338 8.75 33.65 0.78
N ASN A 339 10.01 33.92 0.45
CA ASN A 339 10.60 33.54 -0.82
C ASN A 339 11.43 32.27 -0.61
N CYS A 340 10.77 31.15 -0.38
CA CYS A 340 11.38 29.86 -0.06
C CYS A 340 10.71 28.73 -0.85
N ASN A 341 11.37 27.59 -0.84
CA ASN A 341 10.77 26.28 -1.11
C ASN A 341 10.36 25.66 0.23
N ILE A 342 9.44 24.70 0.17
CA ILE A 342 8.87 24.04 1.35
C ILE A 342 9.15 22.56 1.23
N VAL A 343 9.71 21.95 2.28
CA VAL A 343 9.86 20.51 2.40
C VAL A 343 8.96 20.04 3.53
N MET A 344 7.93 19.26 3.20
CA MET A 344 6.92 18.85 4.16
C MET A 344 6.60 17.36 4.05
N TYR A 345 6.01 16.83 5.12
CA TYR A 345 5.82 15.40 5.28
C TYR A 345 5.03 14.77 4.14
N SER A 346 3.87 15.33 3.79
CA SER A 346 2.93 14.68 2.87
C SER A 346 1.98 15.65 2.17
N ILE A 347 1.43 15.29 1.01
CA ILE A 347 0.28 15.99 0.41
C ILE A 347 -0.94 16.01 1.35
N PHE A 348 -1.01 15.07 2.29
CA PHE A 348 -2.07 14.98 3.31
C PHE A 348 -1.79 15.85 4.55
N ALA A 349 -0.72 16.65 4.52
CA ALA A 349 -0.46 17.71 5.49
C ALA A 349 -0.92 19.10 4.99
N LEU A 350 -1.58 19.15 3.83
CA LEU A 350 -2.22 20.34 3.26
C LEU A 350 -3.59 20.60 3.92
N PRO A 351 -4.23 21.76 3.71
CA PRO A 351 -5.59 21.99 4.19
C PRO A 351 -6.57 20.91 3.71
N GLU A 352 -7.47 20.49 4.59
CA GLU A 352 -8.49 19.49 4.26
C GLU A 352 -9.60 20.08 3.39
N GLU A 353 -9.94 21.35 3.62
CA GLU A 353 -10.87 22.08 2.77
C GLU A 353 -10.30 22.28 1.36
N GLU A 354 -11.03 21.77 0.37
CA GLU A 354 -10.60 21.68 -1.03
C GLU A 354 -10.27 23.03 -1.65
N ASP A 355 -11.13 24.03 -1.46
CA ASP A 355 -10.93 25.38 -2.01
C ASP A 355 -9.70 26.06 -1.39
N VAL A 356 -9.51 25.92 -0.08
CA VAL A 356 -8.36 26.49 0.65
C VAL A 356 -7.06 25.84 0.18
N ARG A 357 -7.05 24.52 0.06
CA ARG A 357 -5.91 23.74 -0.44
C ARG A 357 -5.54 24.12 -1.88
N ASN A 358 -6.53 24.16 -2.77
CA ASN A 358 -6.31 24.47 -4.17
C ASN A 358 -5.73 25.87 -4.33
N ARG A 359 -6.29 26.86 -3.63
CA ARG A 359 -5.76 28.23 -3.59
C ARG A 359 -4.31 28.28 -3.12
N MET A 360 -3.95 27.50 -2.10
CA MET A 360 -2.59 27.45 -1.56
C MET A 360 -1.60 26.90 -2.60
N LEU A 361 -1.91 25.76 -3.22
CA LEU A 361 -1.04 25.15 -4.22
C LEU A 361 -0.89 26.03 -5.47
N GLU A 362 -1.98 26.64 -5.93
CA GLU A 362 -1.97 27.58 -7.07
C GLU A 362 -1.13 28.82 -6.76
N THR A 363 -1.20 29.33 -5.52
CA THR A 363 -0.35 30.43 -5.06
C THR A 363 1.13 30.05 -5.06
N ALA A 364 1.48 28.84 -4.61
CA ALA A 364 2.85 28.34 -4.63
C ALA A 364 3.40 28.24 -6.06
N VAL A 365 2.63 27.70 -7.00
CA VAL A 365 3.00 27.62 -8.42
C VAL A 365 3.18 29.03 -9.02
N LYS A 366 2.24 29.95 -8.78
CA LYS A 366 2.32 31.33 -9.29
C LYS A 366 3.57 32.06 -8.80
N ARG A 367 4.04 31.76 -7.59
CA ARG A 367 5.26 32.34 -7.01
C ARG A 367 6.54 31.60 -7.42
N GLY A 368 6.42 30.51 -8.18
CA GLY A 368 7.55 29.64 -8.53
C GLY A 368 8.22 29.02 -7.32
N SER A 369 7.49 28.79 -6.23
CA SER A 369 7.98 28.05 -5.06
C SER A 369 7.81 26.56 -5.30
N VAL A 370 8.81 25.78 -4.91
CA VAL A 370 8.73 24.32 -4.94
C VAL A 370 8.21 23.83 -3.61
N ILE A 371 7.23 22.93 -3.63
CA ILE A 371 6.80 22.17 -2.44
C ILE A 371 7.18 20.71 -2.64
N HIS A 372 7.96 20.16 -1.72
CA HIS A 372 8.33 18.74 -1.68
C HIS A 372 7.43 18.01 -0.68
N PHE A 373 6.82 16.91 -1.13
CA PHE A 373 6.00 16.02 -0.31
C PHE A 373 6.73 14.70 -0.12
N VAL A 374 7.32 14.54 1.06
CA VAL A 374 8.37 13.55 1.30
C VAL A 374 7.86 12.11 1.33
N ASN A 375 6.73 11.86 1.97
CA ASN A 375 6.13 10.53 2.10
C ASN A 375 5.74 9.94 0.74
N GLU A 376 5.32 10.78 -0.20
CA GLU A 376 4.94 10.36 -1.54
C GLU A 376 6.11 10.39 -2.55
N ASP A 377 7.24 11.03 -2.22
CA ASP A 377 8.29 11.45 -3.18
C ASP A 377 7.70 12.26 -4.35
N LEU A 378 6.76 13.16 -4.05
CA LEU A 378 6.14 14.08 -5.00
C LEU A 378 6.67 15.50 -4.85
N GLN A 379 6.56 16.30 -5.91
CA GLN A 379 6.92 17.71 -5.90
C GLN A 379 5.89 18.54 -6.66
N LEU A 380 5.59 19.73 -6.17
CA LEU A 380 4.85 20.77 -6.85
C LEU A 380 5.83 21.82 -7.38
N THR A 381 6.06 21.82 -8.68
CA THR A 381 6.89 22.82 -9.38
C THR A 381 6.12 23.60 -10.43
N ASN A 382 5.04 23.02 -10.97
CA ASN A 382 4.28 23.59 -12.08
C ASN A 382 2.81 23.12 -12.08
N GLY A 383 2.05 23.53 -13.10
CA GLY A 383 0.63 23.19 -13.24
C GLY A 383 0.35 21.71 -13.51
N GLU A 384 1.26 20.97 -14.17
CA GLU A 384 1.09 19.53 -14.38
C GLU A 384 1.26 18.76 -13.06
N ASP A 385 2.19 19.19 -12.21
CA ASP A 385 2.33 18.64 -10.86
C ASP A 385 1.08 18.86 -10.03
N LEU A 386 0.51 20.06 -10.13
CA LEU A 386 -0.74 20.40 -9.45
C LEU A 386 -1.87 19.46 -9.88
N LYS A 387 -2.02 19.19 -11.19
CA LYS A 387 -3.01 18.23 -11.69
C LYS A 387 -2.77 16.83 -11.13
N GLY A 388 -1.52 16.38 -11.11
CA GLY A 388 -1.16 15.07 -10.55
C GLY A 388 -1.48 14.95 -9.06
N ILE A 389 -1.14 15.97 -8.26
CA ILE A 389 -1.45 16.03 -6.83
C ILE A 389 -2.97 16.05 -6.62
N LYS A 390 -3.72 16.87 -7.36
CA LYS A 390 -5.19 16.88 -7.31
C LYS A 390 -5.77 15.49 -7.62
N LYS A 391 -5.28 14.78 -8.65
CA LYS A 391 -5.69 13.41 -8.99
C LYS A 391 -5.53 12.44 -7.81
N TYR A 392 -4.43 12.50 -7.07
CA TYR A 392 -4.23 11.66 -5.87
C TYR A 392 -5.16 12.03 -4.72
N LEU A 393 -5.36 13.32 -4.47
CA LEU A 393 -6.23 13.82 -3.40
C LEU A 393 -7.70 13.47 -3.69
N ASP A 394 -8.13 13.60 -4.94
CA ASP A 394 -9.47 13.21 -5.40
C ASP A 394 -9.67 11.70 -5.29
N PHE A 395 -8.68 10.91 -5.74
CA PHE A 395 -8.72 9.46 -5.58
C PHE A 395 -8.89 9.06 -4.11
N SER A 396 -8.17 9.71 -3.19
CA SER A 396 -8.28 9.46 -1.75
C SER A 396 -9.54 10.03 -1.08
N LYS A 397 -10.32 10.84 -1.81
CA LYS A 397 -11.42 11.67 -1.28
C LYS A 397 -10.99 12.51 -0.07
N TYR A 398 -9.80 13.09 -0.14
CA TYR A 398 -9.21 13.84 0.97
C TYR A 398 -10.09 15.01 1.42
N GLY A 399 -10.19 15.22 2.75
CA GLY A 399 -11.08 16.19 3.37
C GLY A 399 -12.56 15.79 3.40
N LYS A 400 -12.94 14.73 2.69
CA LYS A 400 -14.28 14.11 2.71
C LYS A 400 -14.25 12.71 3.35
N SER A 401 -13.06 12.13 3.46
CA SER A 401 -12.82 10.84 4.10
C SER A 401 -13.17 10.91 5.59
N ARG A 402 -14.00 9.97 6.05
CA ARG A 402 -14.17 9.71 7.47
C ARG A 402 -12.82 9.16 7.96
N LEU A 403 -12.15 9.90 8.87
CA LEU A 403 -10.89 9.59 9.59
C LEU A 403 -10.25 8.19 9.39
N PRO A 404 -8.90 8.06 9.36
CA PRO A 404 -8.19 6.90 8.86
C PRO A 404 -8.30 5.70 9.81
N ILE A 405 -9.40 4.94 9.76
CA ILE A 405 -9.55 3.73 10.57
C ILE A 405 -10.09 2.61 9.69
N GLY A 406 -9.15 1.83 9.15
CA GLY A 406 -9.39 0.68 8.28
C GLY A 406 -10.03 -0.53 8.96
N LEU A 407 -10.83 -0.33 10.01
CA LEU A 407 -11.70 -1.32 10.61
C LEU A 407 -12.91 -0.59 11.20
N PRO A 408 -14.11 -1.19 11.24
CA PRO A 408 -15.09 -0.76 12.24
C PRO A 408 -14.35 -0.74 13.58
N LEU A 409 -14.24 0.43 14.21
CA LEU A 409 -13.62 0.57 15.51
C LEU A 409 -14.21 -0.52 16.42
N THR A 410 -13.37 -1.42 16.91
CA THR A 410 -13.83 -2.33 17.98
C THR A 410 -14.41 -1.46 19.09
N SER A 411 -15.41 -1.95 19.80
CA SER A 411 -15.98 -1.23 20.94
C SER A 411 -14.89 -0.73 21.90
N SER A 412 -13.79 -1.48 22.05
CA SER A 412 -12.60 -1.07 22.80
C SER A 412 -11.81 0.08 22.17
N SER A 413 -11.57 0.06 20.85
CA SER A 413 -10.88 1.16 20.15
C SER A 413 -11.73 2.42 20.15
N LYS A 414 -13.05 2.28 19.96
CA LYS A 414 -14.00 3.37 20.05
C LYS A 414 -14.03 3.96 21.45
N LEU A 415 -14.09 3.11 22.49
CA LEU A 415 -13.99 3.56 23.88
C LEU A 415 -12.66 4.28 24.17
N TYR A 416 -11.56 3.85 23.58
CA TYR A 416 -10.26 4.53 23.70
C TYR A 416 -10.30 5.92 23.07
N PHE A 417 -10.79 6.05 21.83
CA PHE A 417 -10.94 7.34 21.16
C PHE A 417 -11.99 8.24 21.82
N ASP A 418 -13.09 7.68 22.33
CA ASP A 418 -14.12 8.43 23.05
C ASP A 418 -13.58 8.95 24.39
N LYS A 419 -12.81 8.13 25.13
CA LYS A 419 -12.11 8.57 26.36
C LYS A 419 -11.08 9.64 26.08
N TRP A 420 -10.37 9.52 24.98
CA TRP A 420 -9.37 10.49 24.55
C TRP A 420 -10.03 11.82 24.11
N SER A 421 -11.06 11.78 23.28
CA SER A 421 -11.88 12.96 22.92
C SER A 421 -12.52 13.63 24.13
N ALA A 422 -13.00 12.84 25.11
CA ALA A 422 -13.55 13.36 26.36
C ALA A 422 -12.49 13.93 27.32
N SER A 423 -11.20 13.65 27.09
CA SER A 423 -10.09 14.25 27.85
C SER A 423 -9.60 15.56 27.23
N LEU A 424 -10.02 15.86 26.00
CA LEU A 424 -9.70 17.08 25.25
C LEU A 424 -10.85 18.12 25.30
N ALA A 425 -12.03 17.72 25.77
CA ALA A 425 -13.19 18.59 26.02
C ALA A 425 -13.28 18.93 27.52
#